data_AF-A0A6N2CYV0-F1
#
_entry.id   AF-A0A6N2CYV0-F1
#
_cell.length_a   1.000
_cell.length_b   1.000
_cell.length_c   1.000
_cell.angle_alpha   90.00
_cell.angle_beta   90.00
_cell.angle_gamma   90.00
#
_symmetry.space_group_name_H-M   'P 1'
#
loop_
_entity.id
_entity.type
_entity.pdbx_description
1 polymer ?
#
loop_
_entity_poly.entity_id
_entity_poly.type
_entity_poly.pdbx_seq_one_letter_code
_entity_poly.pdbx_strand_id
1 'polypeptide(L)'
;MVLIEISMKWTYKYLLFISTLLVMQFNQQLSGQELILYIVTPPAEISWESPRDLMRTTLFNQFRRSIRQTTYPLGHLYIGLIHEENGVEIWTGMTREHLNTAGQKVMREGYGMGILFADIEGRLQETEEIIQSIEKIEQFGESSFLRFAVSEETFLRLTDYLKEYTKRNYGDIYNGLNRPREGLGAGCAAFGESFLQLAGIPYEQWLSDWSAEIRIPENLAGGNRFKRHVTISRQLLTAKWASKDEPHYLFSVMDPFIMHHWVIEKWNDKPSDSSMQLDKKNNVKGIFMDFSHLMPPEEPIFMVR
;
A
#
# COMPACT_ATOMS: atom_id res chain seq x y z
N MET A 1 -61.33 43.92 -3.55
CA MET A 1 -60.00 43.67 -4.15
C MET A 1 -58.99 43.29 -3.06
N VAL A 2 -59.29 42.31 -2.19
CA VAL A 2 -58.42 41.92 -1.03
C VAL A 2 -58.58 40.43 -0.67
N LEU A 3 -58.87 39.55 -1.63
CA LEU A 3 -59.08 38.12 -1.32
C LEU A 3 -58.26 37.14 -2.16
N ILE A 4 -57.41 37.62 -3.09
CA ILE A 4 -56.64 36.73 -3.99
C ILE A 4 -55.15 36.62 -3.57
N GLU A 5 -54.61 37.55 -2.79
CA GLU A 5 -53.17 37.54 -2.43
C GLU A 5 -52.75 36.55 -1.33
N ILE A 6 -53.70 35.97 -0.58
CA ILE A 6 -53.35 35.11 0.57
C ILE A 6 -53.09 33.65 0.14
N SER A 7 -53.62 33.22 -1.01
CA SER A 7 -53.49 31.83 -1.49
C SER A 7 -52.09 31.51 -2.06
N MET A 8 -51.38 32.49 -2.62
CA MET A 8 -50.08 32.27 -3.28
C MET A 8 -48.88 32.20 -2.34
N LYS A 9 -48.97 32.74 -1.11
CA LYS A 9 -47.84 32.72 -0.16
C LYS A 9 -47.68 31.39 0.57
N TRP A 10 -48.74 30.57 0.61
CA TRP A 10 -48.69 29.25 1.25
C TRP A 10 -48.03 28.21 0.35
N THR A 11 -48.25 28.23 -0.97
CA THR A 11 -47.68 27.24 -1.89
C THR A 11 -46.16 27.33 -2.04
N TYR A 12 -45.58 28.54 -2.02
CA TYR A 12 -44.12 28.73 -2.10
C TYR A 12 -43.35 28.23 -0.87
N LYS A 13 -43.94 28.31 0.34
CA LYS A 13 -43.28 27.81 1.56
C LYS A 13 -43.23 26.29 1.61
N TYR A 14 -44.27 25.60 1.14
CA TYR A 14 -44.28 24.14 1.08
C TYR A 14 -43.37 23.58 -0.03
N LEU A 15 -43.28 24.27 -1.18
CA LEU A 15 -42.34 23.90 -2.25
C LEU A 15 -40.88 24.09 -1.84
N LEU A 16 -40.55 25.17 -1.10
CA LEU A 16 -39.19 25.35 -0.57
C LEU A 16 -38.83 24.31 0.50
N PHE A 17 -39.81 23.90 1.33
CA PHE A 17 -39.60 22.92 2.40
C PHE A 17 -39.44 21.49 1.85
N ILE A 18 -40.15 21.16 0.76
CA ILE A 18 -39.96 19.88 0.05
C ILE A 18 -38.63 19.88 -0.71
N SER A 19 -38.18 21.02 -1.26
CA SER A 19 -36.85 21.11 -1.89
C SER A 19 -35.70 21.00 -0.88
N THR A 20 -35.85 21.48 0.35
CA THR A 20 -34.82 21.28 1.40
C THR A 20 -34.86 19.89 1.99
N LEU A 21 -36.02 19.23 2.07
CA LEU A 21 -36.10 17.82 2.47
C LEU A 21 -35.56 16.85 1.40
N LEU A 22 -35.71 17.15 0.10
CA LEU A 22 -35.15 16.31 -0.97
C LEU A 22 -33.62 16.43 -1.08
N VAL A 23 -33.02 17.55 -0.66
CA VAL A 23 -31.55 17.72 -0.67
C VAL A 23 -30.88 17.01 0.53
N MET A 24 -31.65 16.54 1.52
CA MET A 24 -31.14 15.77 2.66
C MET A 24 -31.18 14.24 2.47
N GLN A 25 -31.62 13.72 1.32
CA GLN A 25 -31.71 12.27 1.08
C GLN A 25 -30.55 11.66 0.26
N PHE A 26 -29.45 12.40 0.09
CA PHE A 26 -28.20 11.86 -0.46
C PHE A 26 -27.04 11.93 0.55
N ASN A 27 -27.33 11.69 1.84
CA ASN A 27 -26.38 10.90 2.64
C ASN A 27 -26.77 9.44 2.42
N GLN A 28 -26.51 8.92 1.22
CA GLN A 28 -26.29 7.49 1.16
C GLN A 28 -25.06 7.27 2.02
N GLN A 29 -25.31 6.71 3.19
CA GLN A 29 -24.28 6.15 4.05
C GLN A 29 -23.58 5.13 3.16
N LEU A 30 -22.49 5.58 2.54
CA LEU A 30 -21.56 4.75 1.79
C LEU A 30 -21.22 3.59 2.73
N SER A 31 -21.27 2.37 2.18
CA SER A 31 -20.97 1.10 2.87
C SER A 31 -19.93 1.29 3.97
N GLY A 32 -20.27 0.95 5.22
CA GLY A 32 -19.40 1.16 6.39
C GLY A 32 -18.16 0.28 6.45
N GLN A 33 -17.92 -0.54 5.42
CA GLN A 33 -16.79 -1.45 5.30
C GLN A 33 -15.72 -0.87 4.39
N GLU A 34 -14.48 -0.87 4.87
CA GLU A 34 -13.37 -0.23 4.18
C GLU A 34 -12.13 -1.12 4.15
N LEU A 35 -11.47 -1.12 2.99
CA LEU A 35 -10.07 -1.52 2.85
C LEU A 35 -9.23 -0.25 2.72
N ILE A 36 -8.17 -0.13 3.53
CA ILE A 36 -7.25 1.01 3.49
C ILE A 36 -5.85 0.50 3.21
N LEU A 37 -5.20 1.06 2.20
CA LEU A 37 -3.75 0.95 2.00
C LEU A 37 -3.10 2.23 2.50
N TYR A 38 -2.50 2.17 3.68
CA TYR A 38 -1.81 3.30 4.28
C TYR A 38 -0.33 3.25 3.92
N ILE A 39 0.15 4.28 3.22
CA ILE A 39 1.44 4.33 2.56
C ILE A 39 2.39 5.18 3.40
N VAL A 40 3.40 4.54 4.00
CA VAL A 40 4.45 5.20 4.77
C VAL A 40 5.64 5.47 3.88
N THR A 41 6.06 6.74 3.78
CA THR A 41 7.21 7.09 2.95
C THR A 41 8.54 6.80 3.64
N PRO A 42 9.60 6.48 2.88
CA PRO A 42 10.95 6.48 3.41
C PRO A 42 11.39 7.88 3.89
N PRO A 43 12.40 7.99 4.77
CA PRO A 43 12.92 9.29 5.26
C PRO A 43 13.47 10.24 4.19
N ALA A 44 13.81 9.71 3.02
CA ALA A 44 14.15 10.45 1.82
C ALA A 44 13.81 9.60 0.59
N GLU A 45 13.75 10.24 -0.57
CA GLU A 45 13.47 9.61 -1.86
C GLU A 45 14.36 8.39 -2.15
N ILE A 46 13.72 7.32 -2.62
CA ILE A 46 14.38 6.13 -3.15
C ILE A 46 14.48 6.26 -4.66
N SER A 47 15.69 6.04 -5.20
CA SER A 47 15.92 6.09 -6.64
C SER A 47 16.13 4.68 -7.19
N TRP A 48 15.27 4.31 -8.14
CA TRP A 48 15.38 3.07 -8.91
C TRP A 48 16.14 3.27 -10.24
N GLU A 49 16.80 4.41 -10.46
CA GLU A 49 17.44 4.74 -11.75
C GLU A 49 18.66 3.87 -12.07
N SER A 50 19.42 3.47 -11.04
CA SER A 50 20.60 2.63 -11.19
C SER A 50 20.89 1.79 -9.93
N PRO A 51 21.72 0.73 -10.03
CA PRO A 51 22.14 -0.04 -8.86
C PRO A 51 22.85 0.83 -7.80
N ARG A 52 23.66 1.78 -8.26
CA ARG A 52 24.36 2.73 -7.39
C ARG A 52 23.37 3.61 -6.64
N ASP A 53 22.39 4.17 -7.35
CA ASP A 53 21.45 5.12 -6.76
C ASP A 53 20.55 4.43 -5.75
N LEU A 54 19.99 3.26 -6.08
CA LEU A 54 19.18 2.46 -5.16
C LEU A 54 19.96 2.11 -3.90
N MET A 55 21.19 1.62 -4.04
CA MET A 55 22.04 1.27 -2.89
C MET A 55 22.35 2.52 -2.05
N ARG A 56 22.69 3.64 -2.67
CA ARG A 56 23.03 4.88 -1.97
C ARG A 56 21.84 5.44 -1.20
N THR A 57 20.66 5.56 -1.82
CA THR A 57 19.46 6.10 -1.16
C THR A 57 18.97 5.16 -0.06
N THR A 58 19.03 3.85 -0.27
CA THR A 58 18.66 2.85 0.75
C THR A 58 19.58 2.93 1.96
N LEU A 59 20.90 2.96 1.76
CA LEU A 59 21.85 3.10 2.87
C LEU A 59 21.69 4.44 3.59
N PHE A 60 21.50 5.52 2.83
CA PHE A 60 21.21 6.83 3.41
C PHE A 60 19.98 6.78 4.32
N ASN A 61 18.87 6.19 3.86
CA ASN A 61 17.66 6.04 4.65
C ASN A 61 17.81 5.08 5.84
N GLN A 62 18.65 4.05 5.72
CA GLN A 62 18.95 3.11 6.81
C GLN A 62 19.71 3.77 7.97
N PHE A 63 20.66 4.67 7.66
CA PHE A 63 21.50 5.32 8.67
C PHE A 63 20.98 6.68 9.11
N ARG A 64 20.10 7.30 8.33
CA ARG A 64 19.41 8.50 8.74
C ARG A 64 18.48 8.12 9.89
N ARG A 65 18.90 8.45 11.12
CA ARG A 65 17.98 8.53 12.25
C ARG A 65 16.90 9.53 11.86
N SER A 66 15.74 9.02 11.47
CA SER A 66 14.58 9.87 11.30
C SER A 66 14.36 10.55 12.65
N ILE A 67 14.41 11.89 12.67
CA ILE A 67 13.95 12.72 13.80
C ILE A 67 12.48 12.35 14.17
N ARG A 68 11.82 11.60 13.28
CA ARG A 68 10.39 11.34 13.15
C ARG A 68 10.03 9.86 13.36
N GLN A 69 10.95 9.06 13.92
CA GLN A 69 10.77 7.66 14.41
C GLN A 69 10.33 6.56 13.42
N THR A 70 10.08 6.84 12.13
CA THR A 70 9.80 5.77 11.15
C THR A 70 11.09 5.02 10.77
N THR A 71 11.03 3.68 10.75
CA THR A 71 12.19 2.78 10.60
C THR A 71 12.25 2.04 9.25
N TYR A 72 11.50 2.50 8.25
CA TYR A 72 11.36 1.81 6.96
C TYR A 72 12.20 2.49 5.85
N PRO A 73 13.39 1.97 5.51
CA PRO A 73 14.30 2.66 4.59
C PRO A 73 13.77 2.76 3.15
N LEU A 74 12.87 1.85 2.77
CA LEU A 74 12.26 1.76 1.44
C LEU A 74 10.79 2.23 1.43
N GLY A 75 10.29 2.76 2.54
CA GLY A 75 8.85 2.92 2.75
C GLY A 75 8.19 1.62 3.18
N HIS A 76 6.88 1.71 3.45
CA HIS A 76 6.11 0.61 4.01
C HIS A 76 4.62 0.76 3.74
N LEU A 77 3.90 -0.35 3.81
CA LEU A 77 2.45 -0.38 3.58
C LEU A 77 1.76 -1.02 4.78
N TYR A 78 0.81 -0.30 5.37
CA TYR A 78 -0.15 -0.87 6.32
C TYR A 78 -1.47 -1.13 5.62
N ILE A 79 -2.17 -2.15 6.10
CA ILE A 79 -3.50 -2.57 5.66
C ILE A 79 -4.46 -2.30 6.79
N GLY A 80 -5.51 -1.54 6.52
CA GLY A 80 -6.65 -1.34 7.41
C GLY A 80 -7.87 -2.06 6.88
N LEU A 81 -8.56 -2.81 7.75
CA LEU A 81 -9.90 -3.34 7.52
C LEU A 81 -10.82 -2.73 8.58
N ILE A 82 -11.74 -1.87 8.15
CA ILE A 82 -12.67 -1.18 9.05
C ILE A 82 -14.11 -1.62 8.75
N HIS A 83 -14.88 -1.88 9.78
CA HIS A 83 -16.33 -2.08 9.74
C HIS A 83 -16.96 -1.21 10.81
N GLU A 84 -17.42 -0.02 10.41
CA GLU A 84 -17.87 1.03 11.34
C GLU A 84 -19.10 0.60 12.13
N GLU A 85 -20.07 -0.08 11.50
CA GLU A 85 -21.32 -0.49 12.14
C GLU A 85 -21.10 -1.57 13.21
N ASN A 86 -20.14 -2.47 12.98
CA ASN A 86 -19.77 -3.53 13.92
C ASN A 86 -18.65 -3.13 14.89
N GLY A 87 -18.09 -1.92 14.75
CA GLY A 87 -16.98 -1.43 15.56
C GLY A 87 -15.69 -2.25 15.40
N VAL A 88 -15.48 -2.87 14.23
CA VAL A 88 -14.26 -3.65 13.94
C VAL A 88 -13.25 -2.74 13.27
N GLU A 89 -12.04 -2.70 13.81
CA GLU A 89 -10.90 -2.01 13.22
C GLU A 89 -9.67 -2.92 13.34
N ILE A 90 -9.17 -3.40 12.21
CA ILE A 90 -7.99 -4.27 12.15
C ILE A 90 -6.92 -3.55 11.33
N TRP A 91 -5.74 -3.38 11.92
CA TRP A 91 -4.58 -2.88 11.22
C TRP A 91 -3.49 -3.95 11.20
N THR A 92 -2.87 -4.16 10.04
CA THR A 92 -1.75 -5.09 9.91
C THR A 92 -0.79 -4.69 8.80
N GLY A 93 0.33 -5.37 8.69
CA GLY A 93 1.33 -5.14 7.66
C GLY A 93 2.43 -6.18 7.73
N MET A 94 2.95 -6.58 6.58
CA MET A 94 4.11 -7.48 6.52
C MET A 94 5.39 -6.70 6.73
N THR A 95 6.19 -7.06 7.73
CA THR A 95 7.49 -6.45 8.01
C THR A 95 8.54 -7.53 8.30
N ARG A 96 9.78 -7.09 8.51
CA ARG A 96 10.88 -7.94 8.95
C ARG A 96 10.84 -8.09 10.47
N GLU A 97 11.03 -9.29 10.98
CA GLU A 97 11.11 -9.55 12.43
C GLU A 97 12.26 -8.75 13.06
N HIS A 98 13.43 -8.77 12.40
CA HIS A 98 14.64 -8.13 12.88
C HIS A 98 15.18 -7.12 11.88
N LEU A 99 15.16 -5.83 12.24
CA LEU A 99 15.56 -4.71 11.37
C LEU A 99 16.99 -4.84 10.79
N ASN A 100 17.90 -5.48 11.52
CA ASN A 100 19.32 -5.58 11.13
C ASN A 100 19.63 -6.75 10.18
N THR A 101 18.72 -7.70 9.98
CA THR A 101 18.99 -8.92 9.19
C THR A 101 19.33 -8.61 7.73
N ALA A 102 18.54 -7.76 7.06
CA ALA A 102 18.79 -7.38 5.68
C ALA A 102 20.11 -6.60 5.52
N GLY A 103 20.37 -5.64 6.43
CA GLY A 103 21.62 -4.88 6.44
C GLY A 103 22.83 -5.79 6.65
N GLN A 104 22.75 -6.73 7.58
CA GLN A 104 23.80 -7.72 7.81
C GLN A 104 24.04 -8.61 6.58
N LYS A 105 22.99 -9.09 5.93
CA LYS A 105 23.09 -9.89 4.70
C LYS A 105 23.79 -9.15 3.57
N VAL A 106 23.45 -7.88 3.37
CA VAL A 106 24.07 -7.05 2.33
C VAL A 106 25.51 -6.68 2.70
N MET A 107 25.75 -6.24 3.93
CA MET A 107 27.05 -5.67 4.36
C MET A 107 28.10 -6.73 4.70
N ARG A 108 27.68 -7.89 5.24
CA ARG A 108 28.59 -8.94 5.75
C ARG A 108 28.52 -10.24 4.95
N GLU A 109 27.34 -10.68 4.54
CA GLU A 109 27.18 -11.96 3.82
C GLU A 109 27.30 -11.78 2.29
N GLY A 110 27.46 -10.55 1.81
CA GLY A 110 27.68 -10.24 0.39
C GLY A 110 26.50 -10.58 -0.50
N TYR A 111 25.28 -10.34 -0.04
CA TYR A 111 24.07 -10.57 -0.86
C TYR A 111 23.99 -9.62 -2.05
N GLY A 112 24.58 -8.43 -1.95
CA GLY A 112 24.40 -7.37 -2.94
C GLY A 112 22.93 -7.10 -3.27
N MET A 113 22.60 -6.98 -4.56
CA MET A 113 21.21 -6.85 -5.04
C MET A 113 20.44 -8.18 -4.96
N GLY A 114 21.12 -9.28 -4.65
CA GLY A 114 20.50 -10.56 -4.36
C GLY A 114 19.59 -10.54 -3.13
N ILE A 115 19.72 -9.53 -2.26
CA ILE A 115 18.83 -9.32 -1.11
C ILE A 115 17.37 -9.11 -1.54
N LEU A 116 17.13 -8.56 -2.73
CA LEU A 116 15.79 -8.36 -3.28
C LEU A 116 15.05 -9.69 -3.58
N PHE A 117 15.79 -10.80 -3.65
CA PHE A 117 15.27 -12.14 -3.92
C PHE A 117 15.36 -13.07 -2.70
N ALA A 118 15.86 -12.57 -1.57
CA ALA A 118 16.18 -13.39 -0.41
C ALA A 118 14.99 -13.45 0.55
N ASP A 119 14.70 -14.65 1.03
CA ASP A 119 13.82 -14.82 2.17
C ASP A 119 14.53 -14.33 3.42
N ILE A 120 13.83 -13.48 4.17
CA ILE A 120 14.22 -13.01 5.49
C ILE A 120 13.08 -13.27 6.47
N GLU A 121 13.43 -13.38 7.73
CA GLU A 121 12.47 -13.60 8.81
C GLU A 121 11.48 -12.44 8.86
N GLY A 122 10.21 -12.77 8.66
CA GLY A 122 9.10 -11.84 8.64
C GLY A 122 8.29 -11.88 9.93
N ARG A 123 7.39 -10.91 10.06
CA ARG A 123 6.25 -10.97 10.97
C ARG A 123 5.11 -10.10 10.45
N LEU A 124 3.90 -10.38 10.93
CA LEU A 124 2.81 -9.43 10.86
C LEU A 124 2.95 -8.39 11.98
N GLN A 125 2.56 -7.17 11.67
CA GLN A 125 2.42 -6.11 12.65
C GLN A 125 1.04 -6.13 13.27
N GLU A 126 1.00 -5.87 14.57
CA GLU A 126 -0.23 -5.81 15.35
C GLU A 126 -0.93 -4.46 15.20
N THR A 127 -2.24 -4.46 15.42
CA THR A 127 -3.09 -3.26 15.29
C THR A 127 -2.56 -2.11 16.15
N GLU A 128 -2.24 -2.36 17.41
CA GLU A 128 -1.77 -1.34 18.35
C GLU A 128 -0.43 -0.74 17.95
N GLU A 129 0.48 -1.55 17.38
CA GLU A 129 1.77 -1.09 16.85
C GLU A 129 1.54 -0.11 15.70
N ILE A 130 0.65 -0.45 14.78
CA ILE A 130 0.36 0.35 13.60
C ILE A 130 -0.37 1.64 13.97
N ILE A 131 -1.38 1.60 14.83
CA ILE A 131 -2.10 2.79 15.27
C ILE A 131 -1.13 3.82 15.88
N GLN A 132 -0.24 3.38 16.78
CA GLN A 132 0.79 4.25 17.36
C GLN A 132 1.75 4.80 16.30
N SER A 133 2.04 4.03 15.24
CA SER A 133 2.84 4.50 14.11
C SER A 133 2.08 5.54 13.27
N ILE A 134 0.81 5.28 12.94
CA ILE A 134 -0.03 6.16 12.13
C ILE A 134 -0.20 7.50 12.83
N GLU A 135 -0.54 7.52 14.13
CA GLU A 135 -0.68 8.76 14.91
C GLU A 135 0.55 9.66 14.82
N LYS A 136 1.76 9.08 14.89
CA LYS A 136 3.01 9.81 14.74
C LYS A 136 3.21 10.32 13.31
N ILE A 137 2.93 9.50 12.31
CA ILE A 137 3.15 9.86 10.90
C ILE A 137 2.15 10.92 10.43
N GLU A 138 0.90 10.83 10.86
CA GLU A 138 -0.17 11.78 10.54
C GLU A 138 0.14 13.20 11.03
N GLN A 139 0.89 13.35 12.13
CA GLN A 139 1.33 14.66 12.62
C GLN A 139 2.27 15.37 11.64
N PHE A 140 3.13 14.63 10.92
CA PHE A 140 4.16 15.18 10.04
C PHE A 140 3.75 15.24 8.56
N GLY A 141 2.66 14.56 8.17
CA GLY A 141 2.17 14.57 6.78
C GLY A 141 3.04 13.78 5.80
N GLU A 142 3.87 12.86 6.29
CA GLU A 142 4.83 12.05 5.50
C GLU A 142 4.25 10.68 5.13
N SER A 143 2.99 10.70 4.72
CA SER A 143 2.29 9.52 4.26
C SER A 143 1.18 9.92 3.31
N SER A 144 0.60 8.92 2.69
CA SER A 144 -0.65 9.02 1.99
C SER A 144 -1.47 7.77 2.22
N PHE A 145 -2.71 7.74 1.77
CA PHE A 145 -3.50 6.51 1.81
C PHE A 145 -4.40 6.37 0.60
N LEU A 146 -4.79 5.13 0.33
CA LEU A 146 -5.88 4.77 -0.55
C LEU A 146 -6.97 4.15 0.31
N ARG A 147 -8.19 4.66 0.23
CA ARG A 147 -9.35 4.13 0.95
C ARG A 147 -10.36 3.62 -0.05
N PHE A 148 -10.81 2.40 0.15
CA PHE A 148 -11.75 1.71 -0.71
C PHE A 148 -12.98 1.35 0.11
N ALA A 149 -14.16 1.86 -0.25
CA ALA A 149 -15.40 1.28 0.25
C ALA A 149 -15.61 -0.08 -0.43
N VAL A 150 -15.95 -1.10 0.34
CA VAL A 150 -16.11 -2.48 -0.14
C VAL A 150 -17.43 -3.07 0.37
N SER A 151 -17.91 -4.14 -0.27
CA SER A 151 -19.11 -4.86 0.20
C SER A 151 -18.84 -5.63 1.49
N GLU A 152 -19.90 -5.97 2.24
CA GLU A 152 -19.81 -6.84 3.42
C GLU A 152 -19.15 -8.17 3.09
N GLU A 153 -19.53 -8.79 1.96
CA GLU A 153 -18.96 -10.06 1.50
C GLU A 153 -17.46 -9.93 1.21
N THR A 154 -17.03 -8.81 0.65
CA THR A 154 -15.62 -8.51 0.42
C THR A 154 -14.88 -8.35 1.74
N PHE A 155 -15.41 -7.56 2.66
CA PHE A 155 -14.82 -7.37 3.99
C PHE A 155 -14.61 -8.70 4.71
N LEU A 156 -15.66 -9.54 4.77
CA LEU A 156 -15.58 -10.87 5.38
C LEU A 156 -14.50 -11.73 4.73
N ARG A 157 -14.43 -11.75 3.39
CA ARG A 157 -13.40 -12.49 2.65
C ARG A 157 -11.97 -12.01 2.98
N LEU A 158 -11.75 -10.69 3.09
CA LEU A 158 -10.44 -10.14 3.45
C LEU A 158 -10.06 -10.48 4.89
N THR A 159 -11.02 -10.45 5.82
CA THR A 159 -10.78 -10.87 7.21
C THR A 159 -10.46 -12.37 7.32
N ASP A 160 -11.18 -13.23 6.59
CA ASP A 160 -10.92 -14.67 6.52
C ASP A 160 -9.54 -14.96 5.93
N TYR A 161 -9.14 -14.22 4.89
CA TYR A 161 -7.81 -14.30 4.33
C TYR A 161 -6.74 -13.98 5.37
N LEU A 162 -6.84 -12.84 6.06
CA LEU A 162 -5.87 -12.45 7.08
C LEU A 162 -5.79 -13.50 8.19
N LYS A 163 -6.94 -13.99 8.68
CA LYS A 163 -7.00 -15.03 9.70
C LYS A 163 -6.30 -16.32 9.28
N GLU A 164 -6.55 -16.81 8.07
CA GLU A 164 -5.91 -18.01 7.56
C GLU A 164 -4.42 -17.79 7.23
N TYR A 165 -4.03 -16.61 6.75
CA TYR A 165 -2.65 -16.23 6.51
C TYR A 165 -1.82 -16.27 7.81
N THR A 166 -2.36 -15.70 8.89
CA THR A 166 -1.77 -15.74 10.23
C THR A 166 -1.71 -17.17 10.77
N LYS A 167 -2.82 -17.92 10.72
CA LYS A 167 -2.89 -19.30 11.23
C LYS A 167 -1.90 -20.26 10.55
N ARG A 168 -1.55 -20.00 9.29
CA ARG A 168 -0.59 -20.79 8.51
C ARG A 168 0.86 -20.32 8.66
N ASN A 169 1.11 -19.29 9.48
CA ASN A 169 2.42 -18.68 9.72
C ASN A 169 3.08 -18.16 8.43
N TYR A 170 2.28 -17.71 7.45
CA TYR A 170 2.84 -17.06 6.26
C TYR A 170 3.44 -15.68 6.58
N GLY A 171 3.11 -15.13 7.76
CA GLY A 171 3.73 -13.92 8.30
C GLY A 171 5.24 -14.05 8.56
N ASP A 172 5.73 -15.27 8.77
CA ASP A 172 7.12 -15.52 9.20
C ASP A 172 8.12 -15.42 8.03
N ILE A 173 7.63 -15.28 6.79
CA ILE A 173 8.43 -15.26 5.57
C ILE A 173 8.27 -13.91 4.87
N TYR A 174 9.30 -13.09 4.91
CA TYR A 174 9.32 -11.80 4.23
C TYR A 174 10.24 -11.82 3.01
N ASN A 175 9.72 -11.47 1.85
CA ASN A 175 10.47 -11.38 0.58
C ASN A 175 9.67 -10.57 -0.44
N GLY A 176 10.30 -9.63 -1.14
CA GLY A 176 9.65 -8.74 -2.10
C GLY A 176 9.02 -9.42 -3.32
N LEU A 177 9.37 -10.68 -3.63
CA LEU A 177 8.82 -11.43 -4.77
C LEU A 177 7.90 -12.58 -4.37
N ASN A 178 7.68 -12.80 -3.07
CA ASN A 178 6.81 -13.88 -2.64
C ASN A 178 5.35 -13.54 -2.97
N ARG A 179 4.62 -14.57 -3.39
CA ARG A 179 3.22 -14.49 -3.77
C ARG A 179 2.38 -14.96 -2.59
N PRO A 180 1.78 -14.04 -1.81
CA PRO A 180 1.13 -14.39 -0.55
C PRO A 180 -0.06 -15.33 -0.74
N ARG A 181 -0.80 -15.20 -1.85
CA ARG A 181 -1.91 -16.11 -2.17
C ARG A 181 -1.45 -17.53 -2.54
N GLU A 182 -0.17 -17.76 -2.84
CA GLU A 182 0.41 -19.10 -2.97
C GLU A 182 0.97 -19.64 -1.64
N GLY A 183 0.83 -18.90 -0.54
CA GLY A 183 1.34 -19.31 0.77
C GLY A 183 2.86 -19.25 0.90
N LEU A 184 3.50 -18.32 0.19
CA LEU A 184 4.97 -18.17 0.19
C LEU A 184 5.45 -17.07 1.17
N GLY A 185 4.54 -16.45 1.93
CA GLY A 185 4.83 -15.18 2.59
C GLY A 185 4.76 -13.99 1.64
N ALA A 186 5.27 -12.83 2.06
CA ALA A 186 5.23 -11.60 1.27
C ALA A 186 6.13 -10.47 1.78
N GLY A 187 6.51 -9.56 0.89
CA GLY A 187 6.92 -8.21 1.25
C GLY A 187 5.70 -7.32 1.55
N CYS A 188 5.91 -6.14 2.11
CA CYS A 188 4.81 -5.23 2.49
C CYS A 188 3.88 -4.89 1.32
N ALA A 189 4.44 -4.58 0.14
CA ALA A 189 3.65 -4.19 -1.02
C ALA A 189 2.91 -5.37 -1.66
N ALA A 190 3.57 -6.52 -1.86
CA ALA A 190 2.93 -7.75 -2.35
C ALA A 190 1.82 -8.23 -1.39
N PHE A 191 1.98 -8.01 -0.08
CA PHE A 191 0.93 -8.27 0.89
C PHE A 191 -0.28 -7.37 0.65
N GLY A 192 -0.11 -6.06 0.47
CA GLY A 192 -1.21 -5.16 0.11
C GLY A 192 -1.86 -5.47 -1.23
N GLU A 193 -1.06 -5.83 -2.24
CA GLU A 193 -1.54 -6.29 -3.54
C GLU A 193 -2.54 -7.45 -3.40
N SER A 194 -2.26 -8.39 -2.51
CA SER A 194 -3.15 -9.53 -2.29
C SER A 194 -4.54 -9.14 -1.75
N PHE A 195 -4.64 -8.07 -0.97
CA PHE A 195 -5.92 -7.54 -0.52
C PHE A 195 -6.69 -6.92 -1.69
N LEU A 196 -6.01 -6.18 -2.58
CA LEU A 196 -6.64 -5.61 -3.77
C LEU A 196 -7.19 -6.72 -4.69
N GLN A 197 -6.40 -7.77 -4.92
CA GLN A 197 -6.83 -8.93 -5.71
C GLN A 197 -8.04 -9.63 -5.08
N LEU A 198 -7.99 -9.90 -3.78
CA LEU A 198 -9.08 -10.59 -3.08
C LEU A 198 -10.35 -9.75 -2.94
N ALA A 199 -10.21 -8.42 -3.00
CA ALA A 199 -11.32 -7.48 -3.04
C ALA A 199 -11.93 -7.32 -4.44
N GLY A 200 -11.28 -7.85 -5.49
CA GLY A 200 -11.71 -7.62 -6.87
C GLY A 200 -11.58 -6.17 -7.32
N ILE A 201 -10.73 -5.38 -6.67
CA ILE A 201 -10.45 -4.00 -7.06
C ILE A 201 -9.64 -4.06 -8.36
N PRO A 202 -10.01 -3.35 -9.43
CA PRO A 202 -9.30 -3.38 -10.72
C PRO A 202 -8.03 -2.52 -10.68
N TYR A 203 -7.08 -2.87 -9.82
CA TYR A 203 -5.86 -2.10 -9.58
C TYR A 203 -4.81 -2.26 -10.68
N GLU A 204 -5.01 -3.21 -11.60
CA GLU A 204 -4.07 -3.52 -12.68
C GLU A 204 -3.82 -2.32 -13.60
N GLN A 205 -4.81 -1.43 -13.73
CA GLN A 205 -4.67 -0.20 -14.50
C GLN A 205 -3.68 0.80 -13.87
N TRP A 206 -3.35 0.65 -12.58
CA TRP A 206 -2.39 1.49 -11.86
C TRP A 206 -1.04 0.80 -11.65
N LEU A 207 -0.92 -0.49 -12.00
CA LEU A 207 0.31 -1.26 -11.74
C LEU A 207 1.56 -0.63 -12.37
N SER A 208 1.47 -0.11 -13.59
CA SER A 208 2.59 0.58 -14.25
C SER A 208 3.02 1.83 -13.51
N ASP A 209 2.07 2.49 -12.83
CA ASP A 209 2.30 3.73 -12.11
C ASP A 209 2.69 3.49 -10.65
N TRP A 210 2.54 2.27 -10.14
CA TRP A 210 2.81 1.89 -8.75
C TRP A 210 4.05 1.03 -8.58
N SER A 211 4.61 0.53 -9.68
CA SER A 211 5.65 -0.51 -9.65
C SER A 211 7.00 -0.01 -10.14
N ALA A 212 8.05 -0.55 -9.52
CA ALA A 212 9.40 -0.49 -10.07
C ALA A 212 9.69 -1.80 -10.81
N GLU A 213 10.10 -1.71 -12.08
CA GLU A 213 10.64 -2.85 -12.84
C GLU A 213 12.11 -2.58 -13.19
N ILE A 214 13.00 -3.45 -12.71
CA ILE A 214 14.43 -3.34 -12.98
C ILE A 214 15.01 -4.67 -13.45
N ARG A 215 16.08 -4.58 -14.25
CA ARG A 215 16.88 -5.71 -14.72
C ARG A 215 18.19 -5.73 -13.96
N ILE A 216 18.25 -6.56 -12.92
CA ILE A 216 19.40 -6.64 -12.04
C ILE A 216 20.50 -7.42 -12.77
N PRO A 217 21.67 -6.82 -13.07
CA PRO A 217 22.77 -7.55 -13.67
C PRO A 217 23.11 -8.77 -12.82
N GLU A 218 23.27 -9.95 -13.43
CA GLU A 218 23.52 -11.17 -12.66
C GLU A 218 24.70 -11.02 -11.71
N ASN A 219 25.72 -10.31 -12.15
CA ASN A 219 26.97 -10.09 -11.42
C ASN A 219 26.82 -9.21 -10.15
N LEU A 220 25.65 -8.60 -9.94
CA LEU A 220 25.27 -7.87 -8.73
C LEU A 220 24.36 -8.68 -7.79
N ALA A 221 23.84 -9.82 -8.24
CA ALA A 221 23.06 -10.73 -7.39
C ALA A 221 24.00 -11.72 -6.67
N GLY A 222 24.05 -11.61 -5.34
CA GLY A 222 24.82 -12.47 -4.45
C GLY A 222 23.95 -13.15 -3.38
N GLY A 223 24.58 -13.88 -2.47
CA GLY A 223 23.92 -14.67 -1.44
C GLY A 223 23.72 -16.14 -1.85
N ASN A 224 23.09 -16.91 -0.95
CA ASN A 224 23.02 -18.37 -1.05
C ASN A 224 22.34 -18.85 -2.33
N ARG A 225 21.26 -18.17 -2.75
CA ARG A 225 20.51 -18.48 -3.97
C ARG A 225 21.39 -18.44 -5.23
N PHE A 226 22.28 -17.46 -5.31
CA PHE A 226 23.13 -17.22 -6.48
C PHE A 226 24.55 -17.80 -6.33
N LYS A 227 24.86 -18.40 -5.16
CA LYS A 227 26.17 -18.98 -4.83
C LYS A 227 27.34 -18.03 -5.12
N ARG A 228 27.15 -16.74 -4.83
CA ARG A 228 28.09 -15.66 -5.16
C ARG A 228 28.15 -14.65 -4.03
N HIS A 229 29.34 -14.11 -3.77
CA HIS A 229 29.52 -12.98 -2.86
C HIS A 229 29.68 -11.68 -3.66
N VAL A 230 28.83 -10.69 -3.36
CA VAL A 230 28.82 -9.37 -4.01
C VAL A 230 29.00 -8.29 -2.94
N THR A 231 30.05 -7.48 -3.08
CA THR A 231 30.33 -6.37 -2.17
C THR A 231 29.43 -5.17 -2.46
N ILE A 232 29.29 -4.29 -1.46
CA ILE A 232 28.62 -2.99 -1.62
C ILE A 232 29.37 -2.10 -2.60
N SER A 233 30.71 -2.10 -2.56
CA SER A 233 31.52 -1.32 -3.47
C SER A 233 31.22 -1.64 -4.94
N ARG A 234 30.97 -2.91 -5.27
CA ARG A 234 30.60 -3.31 -6.64
C ARG A 234 29.28 -2.67 -7.09
N GLN A 235 28.30 -2.61 -6.20
CA GLN A 235 27.00 -1.99 -6.49
C GLN A 235 27.14 -0.48 -6.64
N LEU A 236 27.85 0.17 -5.71
CA LEU A 236 28.13 1.60 -5.76
C LEU A 236 28.95 2.00 -6.99
N LEU A 237 29.74 1.10 -7.58
CA LEU A 237 30.46 1.38 -8.82
C LEU A 237 29.62 1.16 -10.08
N THR A 238 28.50 0.43 -10.01
CA THR A 238 27.70 0.10 -11.19
C THR A 238 26.67 1.18 -11.48
N ALA A 239 26.80 1.84 -12.64
CA ALA A 239 26.03 3.04 -12.98
C ALA A 239 24.72 2.76 -13.75
N LYS A 240 24.47 1.52 -14.20
CA LYS A 240 23.29 1.18 -15.01
C LYS A 240 22.76 -0.20 -14.66
N TRP A 241 21.45 -0.36 -14.78
CA TRP A 241 20.81 -1.67 -14.86
C TRP A 241 21.23 -2.40 -16.13
N ALA A 242 20.99 -3.70 -16.17
CA ALA A 242 21.20 -4.49 -17.38
C ALA A 242 20.17 -4.11 -18.46
N SER A 243 20.60 -4.13 -19.71
CA SER A 243 19.73 -4.11 -20.87
C SER A 243 19.05 -5.48 -21.08
N LYS A 244 18.11 -5.56 -22.02
CA LYS A 244 17.40 -6.81 -22.32
C LYS A 244 18.32 -7.93 -22.84
N ASP A 245 19.43 -7.57 -23.47
CA ASP A 245 20.36 -8.52 -24.11
C ASP A 245 21.53 -8.93 -23.18
N GLU A 246 21.66 -8.29 -22.01
CA GLU A 246 22.68 -8.62 -21.01
C GLU A 246 22.14 -9.66 -20.01
N PRO A 247 22.99 -10.53 -19.43
CA PRO A 247 22.55 -11.46 -18.39
C PRO A 247 21.98 -10.73 -17.17
N HIS A 248 20.71 -10.99 -16.84
CA HIS A 248 20.00 -10.32 -15.76
C HIS A 248 18.93 -11.17 -15.08
N TYR A 249 18.56 -10.73 -13.88
CA TYR A 249 17.34 -11.17 -13.19
C TYR A 249 16.31 -10.05 -13.25
N LEU A 250 15.08 -10.38 -13.62
CA LEU A 250 13.96 -9.44 -13.57
C LEU A 250 13.48 -9.31 -12.12
N PHE A 251 13.31 -8.07 -11.67
CA PHE A 251 12.68 -7.74 -10.41
C PHE A 251 11.59 -6.71 -10.67
N SER A 252 10.37 -7.03 -10.25
CA SER A 252 9.21 -6.16 -10.37
C SER A 252 8.45 -6.23 -9.04
N VAL A 253 8.14 -5.06 -8.49
CA VAL A 253 7.42 -4.94 -7.22
C VAL A 253 6.64 -3.64 -7.19
N MET A 254 5.47 -3.64 -6.55
CA MET A 254 4.82 -2.41 -6.11
C MET A 254 5.72 -1.68 -5.11
N ASP A 255 5.93 -0.39 -5.30
CA ASP A 255 6.83 0.42 -4.49
C ASP A 255 6.03 1.46 -3.69
N PRO A 256 6.04 1.42 -2.35
CA PRO A 256 5.29 2.37 -1.53
C PRO A 256 5.64 3.83 -1.79
N PHE A 257 6.89 4.15 -2.13
CA PHE A 257 7.30 5.52 -2.44
C PHE A 257 6.71 5.98 -3.77
N ILE A 258 6.74 5.15 -4.82
CA ILE A 258 6.09 5.42 -6.09
C ILE A 258 4.56 5.57 -5.90
N MET A 259 3.92 4.67 -5.14
CA MET A 259 2.49 4.75 -4.81
C MET A 259 2.14 6.06 -4.09
N HIS A 260 2.99 6.51 -3.15
CA HIS A 260 2.81 7.80 -2.48
C HIS A 260 2.81 8.94 -3.48
N HIS A 261 3.81 8.99 -4.37
CA HIS A 261 3.90 10.00 -5.40
C HIS A 261 2.66 10.02 -6.29
N TRP A 262 2.18 8.85 -6.71
CA TRP A 262 0.94 8.73 -7.46
C TRP A 262 -0.25 9.35 -6.73
N VAL A 263 -0.41 9.09 -5.42
CA VAL A 263 -1.50 9.71 -4.63
C VAL A 263 -1.35 11.22 -4.60
N ILE A 264 -0.14 11.75 -4.40
CA ILE A 264 0.10 13.19 -4.36
C ILE A 264 -0.16 13.86 -5.70
N GLU A 265 0.22 13.23 -6.80
CA GLU A 265 -0.06 13.71 -8.16
C GLU A 265 -1.56 13.76 -8.42
N LYS A 266 -2.28 12.65 -8.20
CA LYS A 266 -3.76 12.62 -8.30
C LYS A 266 -4.42 13.66 -7.41
N TRP A 267 -3.89 13.86 -6.20
CA TRP A 267 -4.38 14.87 -5.28
C TRP A 267 -4.25 16.29 -5.85
N ASN A 268 -3.08 16.63 -6.38
CA ASN A 268 -2.77 17.98 -6.84
C ASN A 268 -3.46 18.31 -8.17
N ASP A 269 -3.51 17.33 -9.08
CA ASP A 269 -4.12 17.50 -10.41
C ASP A 269 -5.65 17.49 -10.37
N LYS A 270 -6.21 17.02 -9.23
CA LYS A 270 -7.63 16.70 -9.03
C LYS A 270 -8.06 15.57 -9.97
N PRO A 271 -8.54 14.43 -9.46
CA PRO A 271 -8.90 13.31 -10.31
C PRO A 271 -9.95 13.73 -11.35
N SER A 272 -9.65 13.50 -12.63
CA SER A 272 -10.63 13.64 -13.71
C SER A 272 -11.58 12.44 -13.77
N ASP A 273 -11.17 11.32 -13.16
CA ASP A 273 -11.95 10.11 -13.00
C ASP A 273 -12.98 10.29 -11.88
N SER A 274 -14.27 10.21 -12.23
CA SER A 274 -15.37 10.35 -11.26
C SER A 274 -15.43 9.24 -10.23
N SER A 275 -14.72 8.12 -10.42
CA SER A 275 -14.62 7.04 -9.44
C SER A 275 -13.66 7.36 -8.29
N MET A 276 -12.82 8.39 -8.43
CA MET A 276 -11.85 8.81 -7.42
C MET A 276 -12.27 10.13 -6.77
N GLN A 277 -12.25 10.14 -5.44
CA GLN A 277 -12.55 11.33 -4.64
C GLN A 277 -11.35 11.69 -3.77
N LEU A 278 -11.12 12.99 -3.59
CA LEU A 278 -10.09 13.47 -2.68
C LEU A 278 -10.53 13.21 -1.23
N ASP A 279 -9.69 12.54 -0.45
CA ASP A 279 -9.88 12.30 0.96
C ASP A 279 -8.72 12.80 1.85
N LYS A 280 -9.01 13.25 3.07
CA LYS A 280 -7.99 13.80 3.96
C LYS A 280 -8.23 13.41 5.40
N LYS A 281 -7.21 12.83 6.01
CA LYS A 281 -7.16 12.54 7.46
C LYS A 281 -6.02 13.32 8.08
N ASN A 282 -6.32 14.26 8.97
CA ASN A 282 -5.33 15.17 9.55
C ASN A 282 -4.48 15.86 8.46
N ASN A 283 -3.15 15.69 8.46
CA ASN A 283 -2.25 16.25 7.43
C ASN A 283 -1.98 15.29 6.27
N VAL A 284 -2.64 14.14 6.24
CA VAL A 284 -2.38 13.05 5.29
C VAL A 284 -3.40 13.10 4.17
N LYS A 285 -2.88 13.15 2.94
CA LYS A 285 -3.66 13.17 1.71
C LYS A 285 -3.99 11.74 1.30
N GLY A 286 -5.19 11.50 0.81
CA GLY A 286 -5.60 10.21 0.31
C GLY A 286 -6.58 10.29 -0.85
N ILE A 287 -6.80 9.14 -1.48
CA ILE A 287 -7.81 8.97 -2.52
C ILE A 287 -8.83 7.97 -2.01
N PHE A 288 -10.10 8.35 -2.06
CA PHE A 288 -11.25 7.47 -1.80
C PHE A 288 -11.81 6.94 -3.12
N MET A 289 -12.13 5.65 -3.15
CA MET A 289 -12.78 4.98 -4.28
C MET A 289 -13.88 4.05 -3.76
N ASP A 290 -15.04 4.08 -4.41
CA ASP A 290 -16.17 3.24 -4.02
C ASP A 290 -16.29 2.00 -4.90
N PHE A 291 -15.99 0.84 -4.30
CA PHE A 291 -16.16 -0.49 -4.88
C PHE A 291 -17.15 -1.35 -4.11
N SER A 292 -18.01 -0.74 -3.28
CA SER A 292 -19.00 -1.46 -2.46
C SER A 292 -20.06 -2.20 -3.29
N HIS A 293 -20.21 -1.82 -4.56
CA HIS A 293 -21.10 -2.46 -5.51
C HIS A 293 -20.50 -3.73 -6.14
N LEU A 294 -19.21 -4.00 -5.95
CA LEU A 294 -18.55 -5.19 -6.48
C LEU A 294 -18.70 -6.38 -5.53
N MET A 295 -18.89 -7.55 -6.12
CA MET A 295 -18.78 -8.82 -5.41
C MET A 295 -17.31 -9.26 -5.39
N PRO A 296 -16.84 -9.87 -4.29
CA PRO A 296 -15.50 -10.41 -4.27
C PRO A 296 -15.34 -11.53 -5.33
N PRO A 297 -14.14 -11.73 -5.89
CA PRO A 297 -13.89 -12.81 -6.84
C PRO A 297 -14.22 -14.20 -6.26
N GLU A 298 -14.81 -15.07 -7.08
CA GLU A 298 -15.19 -16.43 -6.69
C GLU A 298 -14.00 -17.40 -6.55
N GLU A 299 -12.83 -17.01 -7.03
CA GLU A 299 -11.61 -17.83 -6.93
C GLU A 299 -11.22 -18.12 -5.47
N PRO A 300 -10.42 -19.18 -5.20
CA PRO A 300 -9.96 -19.46 -3.85
C PRO A 300 -9.16 -18.30 -3.24
N ILE A 301 -9.27 -18.13 -1.91
CA ILE A 301 -8.44 -17.17 -1.16
C ILE A 301 -6.95 -17.45 -1.40
N PHE A 302 -6.56 -18.72 -1.26
CA PHE A 302 -5.23 -19.22 -1.56
C PHE A 302 -5.24 -20.07 -2.83
N MET A 303 -4.37 -19.72 -3.78
CA MET A 303 -4.17 -20.43 -5.02
C MET A 303 -3.29 -21.66 -4.76
N VAL A 304 -3.85 -22.85 -4.99
CA VAL A 304 -3.11 -24.12 -4.89
C VAL A 304 -2.16 -24.22 -6.08
N ARG A 305 -0.95 -24.73 -5.83
CA ARG A 305 0.01 -25.09 -6.89
C ARG A 305 -0.35 -26.40 -7.57
#